data_AF-A0A552LKZ7-F1
#
_entry.id   AF-A0A552LKZ7-F1
#
_cell.length_a   1.000
_cell.length_b   1.000
_cell.length_c   1.000
_cell.angle_alpha   90.00
_cell.angle_beta   90.00
_cell.angle_gamma   90.00
#
_symmetry.space_group_name_H-M   'P 1'
#
loop_
_entity.id
_entity.type
_entity.pdbx_description
1 polymer ?
#
loop_
_entity_poly.entity_id
_entity_poly.type
_entity_poly.pdbx_seq_one_letter_code
_entity_poly.pdbx_strand_id
1 'polypeptide(L)'
;MTLTYQSQSLNVLGLLDTGSSVNVLPYEMGLALGAVWENQRLSLPLGGNLARFEARALVVKATVEQFPAVDLAFAWTQDKYAPLILGQMNFFLAFDVCFYRYDLVFEISQK
;
A
#
# COMPACT_ATOMS: atom_id res chain seq x y z
N MET A 1 -1.47 9.54 -5.40
CA MET A 1 -0.21 8.76 -5.53
C MET A 1 -0.30 7.91 -6.78
N THR A 2 0.83 7.69 -7.47
CA THR A 2 0.93 6.72 -8.57
C THR A 2 1.66 5.47 -8.08
N LEU A 3 1.04 4.31 -8.27
CA LEU A 3 1.68 3.01 -8.08
C LEU A 3 2.14 2.48 -9.43
N THR A 4 3.34 1.91 -9.49
CA THR A 4 3.94 1.36 -10.70
C THR A 4 4.49 -0.03 -10.41
N TYR A 5 4.07 -0.99 -11.22
CA TYR A 5 4.61 -2.35 -11.19
C TYR A 5 5.00 -2.74 -12.62
N GLN A 6 6.29 -3.02 -12.82
CA GLN A 6 6.86 -3.26 -14.15
C GLN A 6 6.57 -2.09 -15.11
N SER A 7 5.79 -2.31 -16.17
CA SER A 7 5.42 -1.30 -17.18
C SER A 7 4.01 -0.71 -16.98
N GLN A 8 3.30 -1.11 -15.92
CA GLN A 8 1.94 -0.63 -15.64
C GLN A 8 1.95 0.35 -14.47
N SER A 9 1.12 1.38 -14.58
CA SER A 9 0.96 2.41 -13.55
C SER A 9 -0.51 2.70 -13.29
N LEU A 10 -0.85 2.96 -12.03
CA LEU A 10 -2.19 3.28 -11.59
C LEU A 10 -2.16 4.51 -10.67
N ASN A 11 -3.03 5.49 -10.95
CA ASN A 11 -3.29 6.59 -10.02
C ASN A 11 -4.31 6.15 -8.98
N VAL A 12 -3.94 6.29 -7.71
CA VAL A 12 -4.71 5.74 -6.59
C VAL A 12 -4.87 6.76 -5.46
N LEU A 13 -5.95 6.55 -4.71
CA LEU A 13 -6.17 7.11 -3.38
C LEU A 13 -6.01 5.98 -2.37
N GLY A 14 -5.27 6.25 -1.30
CA GLY A 14 -5.03 5.31 -0.22
C GLY A 14 -5.44 5.90 1.12
N LEU A 15 -5.89 5.04 2.03
CA LEU A 15 -6.11 5.37 3.42
C LEU A 15 -4.78 5.31 4.16
N LEU A 16 -4.35 6.45 4.69
CA LEU A 16 -3.23 6.52 5.59
C LEU A 16 -3.69 6.08 6.99
N ASP A 17 -3.18 4.97 7.48
CA ASP A 17 -3.66 4.31 8.70
C ASP A 17 -2.51 4.03 9.67
N THR A 18 -2.39 4.87 10.70
CA THR A 18 -1.39 4.69 11.76
C THR A 18 -1.66 3.46 12.63
N GLY A 19 -2.88 2.91 12.62
CA GLY A 19 -3.24 1.68 13.34
C GLY A 19 -2.84 0.41 12.58
N SER A 20 -2.53 0.50 11.29
CA SER A 20 -2.09 -0.65 10.49
C SER A 20 -0.58 -0.80 10.56
N SER A 21 -0.09 -2.00 10.91
CA SER A 21 1.34 -2.30 10.87
C SER A 21 1.89 -2.39 9.45
N VAL A 22 1.11 -2.83 8.46
CA VAL A 22 1.57 -3.07 7.08
C VAL A 22 0.73 -2.30 6.07
N ASN A 23 1.27 -2.10 4.87
CA ASN A 23 0.45 -1.66 3.74
C ASN A 23 -0.42 -2.82 3.22
N VAL A 24 -1.63 -2.52 2.76
CA VAL A 24 -2.55 -3.50 2.16
C VAL A 24 -2.92 -3.07 0.75
N LEU A 25 -2.74 -3.96 -0.22
CA LEU A 25 -3.15 -3.75 -1.60
C LEU A 25 -4.38 -4.62 -1.91
N PRO A 26 -5.49 -4.07 -2.43
CA PRO A 26 -6.66 -4.85 -2.78
C PRO A 26 -6.42 -5.75 -4.00
N TYR A 27 -7.19 -6.83 -4.12
CA TYR A 27 -6.96 -7.85 -5.15
C TYR A 27 -6.93 -7.25 -6.56
N GLU A 28 -8.00 -6.53 -6.92
CA GLU A 28 -8.20 -5.94 -8.24
C GLU A 28 -7.13 -4.91 -8.59
N MET A 29 -6.55 -4.23 -7.60
CA MET A 29 -5.50 -3.23 -7.84
C MET A 29 -4.18 -3.89 -8.25
N GLY A 30 -3.81 -5.01 -7.64
CA GLY A 30 -2.64 -5.77 -8.07
C GLY A 30 -2.82 -6.35 -9.47
N LEU A 31 -4.02 -6.81 -9.82
CA LEU A 31 -4.34 -7.25 -11.18
C LEU A 31 -4.25 -6.11 -12.20
N ALA A 32 -4.79 -4.93 -11.87
CA ALA A 32 -4.72 -3.75 -12.73
C ALA A 32 -3.27 -3.26 -12.95
N LEU A 33 -2.39 -3.48 -11.97
CA LEU A 33 -0.95 -3.25 -12.06
C LEU A 33 -0.22 -4.35 -12.86
N GLY A 34 -0.93 -5.36 -13.38
CA GLY A 34 -0.35 -6.47 -14.13
C GLY A 34 0.37 -7.51 -13.26
N ALA A 35 0.22 -7.47 -11.94
CA ALA A 35 0.75 -8.51 -11.07
C ALA A 35 -0.05 -9.80 -11.25
N VAL A 36 0.66 -10.93 -11.26
CA VAL A 36 0.07 -12.27 -11.31
C VAL A 36 0.07 -12.85 -9.91
N TRP A 37 -1.11 -13.18 -9.38
CA TRP A 37 -1.30 -13.66 -8.01
C TRP A 37 -0.49 -14.92 -7.72
N GLU A 38 -0.55 -15.87 -8.64
CA GLU A 38 0.09 -17.20 -8.58
C GLU A 38 1.62 -17.10 -8.58
N ASN A 39 2.18 -16.02 -9.13
CA ASN A 39 3.63 -15.79 -9.11
C ASN A 39 4.13 -15.32 -7.73
N GLN A 40 3.24 -14.79 -6.89
CA GLN A 40 3.61 -14.38 -5.53
C GLN A 40 3.56 -15.61 -4.62
N ARG A 41 4.70 -15.97 -4.03
CA ARG A 41 4.83 -17.21 -3.24
C ARG A 41 4.86 -16.99 -1.74
N LEU A 42 5.23 -15.78 -1.30
CA LEU A 42 5.32 -15.45 0.10
C LEU A 42 3.94 -15.07 0.63
N SER A 43 3.30 -15.98 1.36
CA SER A 43 2.05 -15.70 2.07
C SER A 43 2.32 -14.88 3.33
N LEU A 44 1.41 -13.94 3.62
CA LEU A 44 1.47 -13.06 4.79
C LEU A 44 0.16 -13.21 5.57
N PRO A 45 0.18 -13.61 6.85
CA PRO A 45 -1.03 -13.60 7.66
C PRO A 45 -1.45 -12.15 7.93
N LEU A 46 -2.72 -11.85 7.68
CA LEU A 46 -3.34 -10.59 8.08
C LEU A 46 -4.09 -10.75 9.40
N GLY A 47 -4.22 -9.65 10.13
CA GLY A 47 -5.02 -9.55 11.35
C GLY A 47 -6.36 -8.84 11.14
N GLY A 48 -7.14 -8.74 12.20
CA GLY A 48 -8.38 -7.97 12.24
C GLY A 48 -9.39 -8.40 11.18
N ASN A 49 -10.04 -7.42 10.54
CA ASN A 49 -11.11 -7.65 9.57
C ASN A 49 -10.65 -8.39 8.30
N LEU A 50 -9.34 -8.42 8.04
CA LEU A 50 -8.75 -9.05 6.85
C LEU A 50 -8.19 -10.44 7.14
N ALA A 51 -8.22 -10.93 8.39
CA ALA A 51 -7.61 -12.21 8.78
C ALA A 51 -8.16 -13.45 8.04
N ARG A 52 -9.37 -13.34 7.48
CA ARG A 52 -10.00 -14.41 6.69
C ARG A 52 -9.55 -14.46 5.24
N PHE A 53 -8.83 -13.45 4.76
CA PHE A 53 -8.41 -13.36 3.37
C PHE A 53 -6.93 -13.73 3.26
N GLU A 54 -6.60 -14.57 2.28
CA GLU A 54 -5.22 -14.82 1.93
C GLU A 54 -4.57 -13.49 1.48
N ALA A 55 -3.35 -13.26 1.94
CA ALA A 55 -2.50 -12.20 1.42
C ALA A 55 -1.13 -12.73 1.03
N ARG A 56 -0.53 -12.09 0.04
CA ARG A 56 0.79 -12.40 -0.49
C ARG A 56 1.61 -11.13 -0.56
N ALA A 57 2.92 -11.26 -0.38
CA ALA A 57 3.82 -10.12 -0.50
C ALA A 57 3.90 -9.65 -1.96
N LEU A 58 3.72 -8.36 -2.19
CA LEU A 58 3.97 -7.71 -3.47
C LEU A 58 4.72 -6.39 -3.23
N VAL A 59 5.83 -6.19 -3.94
CA VAL A 59 6.57 -4.92 -3.90
C VAL A 59 6.22 -4.10 -5.13
N VAL A 60 5.83 -2.85 -4.91
CA VAL A 60 5.35 -1.92 -5.95
C VAL A 60 6.06 -0.58 -5.78
N LYS A 61 6.49 0.05 -6.87
CA LYS A 61 7.03 1.41 -6.83
C LYS A 61 5.90 2.40 -6.59
N ALA A 62 6.10 3.34 -5.68
CA ALA A 62 5.15 4.39 -5.40
C ALA A 62 5.79 5.77 -5.60
N THR A 63 5.08 6.64 -6.31
CA THR A 63 5.44 8.04 -6.48
C THR A 63 4.35 8.90 -5.87
N VAL A 64 4.74 9.75 -4.92
CA VAL A 64 3.84 10.71 -4.27
C VAL A 64 4.25 12.09 -4.72
N GLU A 65 3.40 12.77 -5.48
CA GLU A 65 3.66 14.11 -6.00
C GLU A 65 5.08 14.22 -6.62
N GLN A 66 5.88 15.20 -6.18
CA GLN A 66 7.25 15.42 -6.64
C GLN A 66 8.32 14.55 -5.95
N PHE A 67 7.97 13.68 -5.00
CA PHE A 67 8.97 12.87 -4.30
C PHE A 67 9.53 11.76 -5.22
N PRO A 68 10.84 11.48 -5.16
CA PRO A 68 11.43 10.29 -5.74
C PRO A 68 10.62 9.01 -5.47
N ALA A 69 10.56 8.13 -6.47
CA ALA A 69 9.85 6.87 -6.33
C ALA A 69 10.49 5.98 -5.25
N VAL A 70 9.66 5.38 -4.40
CA VAL A 70 10.09 4.46 -3.33
C VAL A 70 9.46 3.08 -3.53
N ASP A 71 10.14 2.02 -3.13
CA ASP A 71 9.61 0.66 -3.21
C ASP A 71 8.76 0.36 -1.96
N LEU A 72 7.45 0.22 -2.13
CA LEU A 72 6.52 -0.13 -1.07
C LEU A 72 6.17 -1.62 -1.12
N ALA A 73 6.37 -2.31 -0.01
CA ALA A 73 5.89 -3.68 0.20
C ALA A 73 4.45 -3.64 0.69
N PHE A 74 3.60 -4.45 0.07
CA PHE A 74 2.19 -4.63 0.39
C PHE A 74 1.90 -6.08 0.76
N ALA A 75 0.99 -6.24 1.72
CA ALA A 75 0.16 -7.43 1.77
C ALA A 75 -0.93 -7.30 0.70
N TRP A 76 -0.69 -7.89 -0.46
CA TRP A 76 -1.69 -7.97 -1.52
C TRP A 76 -2.71 -9.04 -1.14
N THR A 77 -3.94 -8.63 -0.87
CA THR A 77 -5.00 -9.52 -0.36
C THR A 77 -5.98 -9.93 -1.45
N GLN A 78 -6.62 -11.09 -1.32
CA GLN A 78 -7.72 -11.51 -2.18
C GLN A 78 -9.04 -10.76 -1.91
N ASP A 79 -9.10 -9.92 -0.87
CA ASP A 79 -10.26 -9.05 -0.68
C ASP A 79 -10.32 -7.99 -1.78
N LYS A 80 -11.45 -7.97 -2.49
CA LYS A 80 -11.73 -7.03 -3.58
C LYS A 80 -12.21 -5.67 -3.07
N TYR A 81 -12.70 -5.61 -1.83
CA TYR A 81 -13.32 -4.42 -1.23
C TYR A 81 -12.48 -3.80 -0.13
N ALA A 82 -11.32 -4.38 0.18
CA ALA A 82 -10.38 -3.75 1.08
C ALA A 82 -9.98 -2.36 0.53
N PRO A 83 -9.84 -1.34 1.38
CA PRO A 83 -9.19 -0.11 0.96
C PRO A 83 -7.70 -0.36 0.69
N LEU A 84 -7.09 0.46 -0.16
CA LEU A 84 -5.63 0.58 -0.19
C LEU A 84 -5.20 1.20 1.14
N ILE A 85 -4.45 0.46 1.96
CA ILE A 85 -3.99 0.95 3.27
C ILE A 85 -2.50 1.24 3.19
N LEU A 86 -2.10 2.41 3.67
CA LEU A 86 -0.72 2.81 3.89
C LEU A 86 -0.45 2.81 5.40
N GLY A 87 0.26 1.78 5.86
CA GLY A 87 0.51 1.50 7.27
C GLY A 87 1.93 1.89 7.71
N GLN A 88 2.22 1.64 8.99
CA GLN A 88 3.48 2.04 9.62
C GLN A 88 4.71 1.44 8.92
N MET A 89 4.67 0.16 8.59
CA MET A 89 5.80 -0.47 7.90
C MET A 89 5.83 -0.04 6.43
N ASN A 90 7.04 0.30 6.00
CA ASN A 90 7.40 0.72 4.65
C ASN A 90 6.96 2.15 4.29
N PHE A 91 5.67 2.52 4.38
CA PHE A 91 5.28 3.90 4.00
C PHE A 91 5.78 4.96 5.00
N PHE A 92 5.51 4.80 6.31
CA PHE A 92 6.00 5.73 7.34
C PHE A 92 7.51 5.56 7.63
N LEU A 93 8.12 4.51 7.07
CA LEU A 93 9.57 4.39 7.04
C LEU A 93 10.18 5.20 5.90
N ALA A 94 9.51 5.28 4.75
CA ALA A 94 9.95 6.06 3.60
C ALA A 94 9.68 7.57 3.75
N PHE A 95 8.61 7.93 4.47
CA PHE A 95 8.20 9.31 4.71
C PHE A 95 8.02 9.59 6.20
N ASP A 96 8.48 10.75 6.66
CA ASP A 96 7.96 11.33 7.89
C ASP A 96 6.53 11.80 7.65
N VAL A 97 5.62 11.43 8.54
CA VAL A 97 4.18 11.69 8.42
C VAL A 97 3.70 12.41 9.67
N CYS A 98 3.15 13.61 9.49
CA CYS A 98 2.62 14.44 10.58
C CYS A 98 1.12 14.70 10.36
N PHE A 99 0.28 14.39 11.36
CA PHE A 99 -1.16 14.60 11.29
C PHE A 99 -1.59 15.85 12.05
N TYR A 100 -2.38 16.70 11.38
CA TYR A 100 -2.98 17.89 11.96
C TYR A 100 -4.50 17.68 12.03
N ARG A 101 -4.95 17.02 13.11
CA ARG A 101 -6.35 16.56 13.24
C ARG A 101 -7.39 17.67 13.12
N TYR A 102 -7.12 18.85 13.68
CA TYR A 102 -8.08 19.96 13.64
C TYR A 102 -8.34 20.42 12.20
N ASP A 103 -7.28 20.50 11.39
CA ASP A 103 -7.32 20.95 10.00
C ASP A 103 -7.68 19.83 9.02
N LEU A 104 -7.79 18.58 9.49
CA LEU A 104 -8.03 17.37 8.68
C LEU A 104 -6.98 17.17 7.57
N VAL A 105 -5.76 17.64 7.80
CA VAL A 105 -4.64 17.47 6.88
C VAL A 105 -3.55 16.62 7.50
N PHE A 106 -2.70 16.07 6.65
CA PHE A 106 -1.43 15.51 7.04
C PHE A 106 -0.35 16.07 6.11
N GLU A 107 0.85 16.13 6.63
CA GLU A 107 2.04 16.48 5.86
C GLU A 107 2.92 15.23 5.72
N ILE A 108 3.62 15.16 4.60
CA ILE A 108 4.66 14.17 4.38
C ILE A 108 5.95 14.86 3.95
N SER A 109 7.08 14.36 4.44
CA SER A 109 8.41 14.67 3.92
C SER A 109 9.19 13.38 3.71
N GLN A 110 9.98 13.31 2.65
CA GLN A 110 10.85 12.18 2.43
C GLN A 110 12.06 12.23 3.38
N LYS A 111 12.43 11.07 3.92
CA LYS A 111 13.65 10.91 4.73
C LYS A 111 14.91 10.86 3.88
#